data_AF-A0AAU4S6K2-F1
#
_entry.id   AF-A0AAU4S6K2-F1
#
_cell.length_a   1.000
_cell.length_b   1.000
_cell.length_c   1.000
_cell.angle_alpha   90.00
_cell.angle_beta   90.00
_cell.angle_gamma   90.00
#
_symmetry.space_group_name_H-M   'P 1'
#
loop_
_entity.id
_entity.type
_entity.pdbx_description
1 polymer ?
#
loop_
_entity_poly.entity_id
_entity_poly.type
_entity_poly.pdbx_seq_one_letter_code
_entity_poly.pdbx_strand_id
1 'polypeptide(L)'
;MNARSPAPGGLELVESLVNTLDLESGADALDTPEGRAGLGLREDEVPAARELRESLRAALLAHAGHPPHREVTPLTELLSRAPLHLTIDPDDGSATLTPADARPLASRIATAVAESLVAGTWQRLKACEAADCHWAYYDRSPAGRGRWCSMQVCGARAKMRRYRAK
;
A
#
# COMPACT_ATOMS: atom_id res chain seq x y z
N MET A 1 -2.55 13.12 16.54
CA MET A 1 -2.00 11.88 15.95
C MET A 1 -0.70 12.25 15.26
N ASN A 2 0.49 11.83 15.73
CA ASN A 2 1.70 11.99 14.90
C ASN A 2 1.63 10.98 13.77
N ALA A 3 0.86 11.32 12.74
CA ALA A 3 0.85 10.61 11.49
C ALA A 3 2.25 10.72 10.89
N ARG A 4 2.82 9.59 10.47
CA ARG A 4 4.01 9.64 9.63
C ARG A 4 3.68 10.40 8.35
N SER A 5 4.66 11.09 7.79
CA SER A 5 4.52 11.66 6.45
C SER A 5 4.10 10.56 5.47
N PRO A 6 3.18 10.83 4.53
CA PRO A 6 2.74 9.87 3.52
C PRO A 6 3.93 9.31 2.73
N ALA A 7 3.83 8.09 2.19
CA ALA A 7 4.84 7.51 1.31
C ALA A 7 5.16 8.45 0.13
N PRO A 8 6.42 8.47 -0.36
CA PRO A 8 6.80 9.38 -1.44
C PRO A 8 6.26 8.91 -2.81
N GLY A 9 5.91 9.87 -3.66
CA GLY A 9 5.53 9.62 -5.06
C GLY A 9 4.33 8.69 -5.20
N GLY A 10 4.34 7.81 -6.22
CA GLY A 10 3.24 6.87 -6.46
C GLY A 10 2.95 5.91 -5.30
N LEU A 11 3.88 5.70 -4.37
CA LEU A 11 3.65 4.84 -3.20
C LEU A 11 2.57 5.41 -2.26
N GLU A 12 2.30 6.72 -2.30
CA GLU A 12 1.18 7.31 -1.55
C GLU A 12 -0.16 6.72 -1.97
N LEU A 13 -0.34 6.39 -3.26
CA LEU A 13 -1.56 5.74 -3.74
C LEU A 13 -1.72 4.33 -3.17
N VAL A 14 -0.62 3.58 -3.08
CA VAL A 14 -0.58 2.24 -2.47
C VAL A 14 -0.91 2.33 -0.97
N GLU A 15 -0.26 3.26 -0.26
CA GLU A 15 -0.53 3.52 1.16
C GLU A 15 -1.99 3.89 1.39
N SER A 16 -2.52 4.82 0.59
CA SER A 16 -3.90 5.31 0.70
C SER A 16 -4.91 4.19 0.48
N LEU A 17 -4.71 3.34 -0.53
CA LEU A 17 -5.60 2.19 -0.77
C LEU A 17 -5.57 1.22 0.42
N VAL A 18 -4.39 0.83 0.91
CA VAL A 18 -4.26 -0.10 2.05
C VAL A 18 -4.89 0.46 3.32
N ASN A 19 -4.78 1.77 3.53
CA ASN A 19 -5.28 2.46 4.71
C ASN A 19 -6.76 2.88 4.61
N THR A 20 -7.50 2.43 3.60
CA THR A 20 -8.96 2.62 3.54
C THR A 20 -9.71 1.76 4.57
N LEU A 21 -9.17 0.60 4.95
CA LEU A 21 -9.78 -0.30 5.94
C LEU A 21 -9.06 -0.19 7.28
N ASP A 22 -9.80 0.20 8.30
CA ASP A 22 -9.43 0.04 9.70
C ASP A 22 -9.85 -1.35 10.18
N LEU A 23 -8.87 -2.23 10.41
CA LEU A 23 -9.11 -3.61 10.86
C LEU A 23 -9.61 -3.69 12.31
N GLU A 24 -9.35 -2.68 13.13
CA GLU A 24 -9.79 -2.68 14.53
C GLU A 24 -11.28 -2.38 14.64
N SER A 25 -11.79 -1.43 13.86
CA SER A 25 -13.20 -1.05 13.86
C SER A 25 -14.04 -1.73 12.77
N GLY A 26 -13.40 -2.24 11.71
CA GLY A 26 -14.06 -2.73 10.51
C GLY A 26 -14.56 -1.63 9.56
N ALA A 27 -14.30 -0.36 9.87
CA ALA A 27 -14.71 0.75 9.01
C ALA A 27 -13.88 0.77 7.72
N ASP A 28 -14.56 0.81 6.58
CA ASP A 28 -13.93 0.87 5.26
C ASP A 28 -14.34 2.16 4.54
N ALA A 29 -13.37 3.03 4.24
CA ALA A 29 -13.61 4.27 3.51
C ALA A 29 -14.17 4.02 2.11
N LEU A 30 -13.99 2.81 1.53
CA LEU A 30 -14.60 2.46 0.25
C LEU A 30 -16.12 2.28 0.31
N ASP A 31 -16.71 2.22 1.50
CA ASP A 31 -18.18 2.24 1.68
C ASP A 31 -18.79 3.63 1.50
N THR A 32 -17.98 4.70 1.48
CA THR A 32 -18.46 6.07 1.31
C THR A 32 -18.12 6.64 -0.08
N PRO A 33 -18.97 7.50 -0.66
CA PRO A 33 -18.65 8.22 -1.89
C PRO A 33 -17.33 9.01 -1.79
N GLU A 34 -17.07 9.64 -0.64
CA GLU A 34 -15.88 10.47 -0.43
C GLU A 34 -14.60 9.63 -0.46
N GLY A 35 -14.58 8.46 0.19
CA GLY A 35 -13.41 7.59 0.18
C GLY A 35 -13.15 6.97 -1.19
N ARG A 36 -14.21 6.65 -1.96
CA ARG A 36 -14.09 6.21 -3.36
C ARG A 36 -13.55 7.34 -4.26
N ALA A 37 -14.06 8.56 -4.09
CA ALA A 37 -13.62 9.72 -4.86
C ALA A 37 -12.13 10.03 -4.67
N GLY A 38 -11.61 9.90 -3.43
CA GLY A 38 -10.19 10.08 -3.13
C GLY A 38 -9.26 9.12 -3.90
N LEU A 39 -9.76 7.97 -4.33
CA LEU A 39 -9.02 7.00 -5.16
C LEU A 39 -9.44 7.04 -6.64
N GLY A 40 -10.42 7.86 -7.01
CA GLY A 40 -11.01 7.89 -8.34
C GLY A 40 -11.68 6.57 -8.73
N LEU A 41 -12.36 5.94 -7.79
CA LEU A 41 -13.10 4.69 -7.95
C LEU A 41 -14.60 4.96 -8.17
N ARG A 42 -15.21 4.17 -9.04
CA ARG A 42 -16.66 3.99 -9.09
C ARG A 42 -17.11 2.89 -8.13
N GLU A 43 -18.40 2.86 -7.83
CA GLU A 43 -18.99 1.86 -6.94
C GLU A 43 -18.81 0.42 -7.46
N ASP A 44 -18.94 0.21 -8.76
CA ASP A 44 -18.73 -1.10 -9.42
C ASP A 44 -17.28 -1.59 -9.35
N GLU A 45 -16.32 -0.70 -9.10
CA GLU A 45 -14.88 -1.03 -9.02
C GLU A 45 -14.44 -1.39 -7.59
N VAL A 46 -15.28 -1.15 -6.57
CA VAL A 46 -14.96 -1.39 -5.16
C VAL A 46 -14.54 -2.84 -4.86
N PRO A 47 -15.23 -3.88 -5.38
CA PRO A 47 -14.81 -5.26 -5.12
C PRO A 47 -13.38 -5.56 -5.59
N ALA A 48 -13.03 -5.09 -6.80
CA ALA A 48 -11.67 -5.25 -7.34
C ALA A 48 -10.64 -4.43 -6.56
N ALA A 49 -11.00 -3.22 -6.12
CA ALA A 49 -10.14 -2.40 -5.27
C ALA A 49 -9.86 -3.06 -3.92
N ARG A 50 -10.85 -3.71 -3.30
CA ARG A 50 -10.69 -4.48 -2.05
C ARG A 50 -9.79 -5.70 -2.22
N GLU A 51 -9.94 -6.43 -3.34
CA GLU A 51 -9.06 -7.55 -3.65
C GLU A 51 -7.60 -7.10 -3.83
N LEU A 52 -7.39 -6.02 -4.60
CA LEU A 52 -6.07 -5.41 -4.77
C LEU A 52 -5.50 -4.92 -3.44
N ARG A 53 -6.32 -4.28 -2.59
CA ARG A 53 -5.95 -3.80 -1.26
C ARG A 53 -5.37 -4.92 -0.40
N GLU A 54 -6.07 -6.04 -0.28
CA GLU A 54 -5.60 -7.13 0.59
C GLU A 54 -4.37 -7.84 0.03
N SER A 55 -4.26 -7.95 -1.30
CA SER A 55 -3.08 -8.49 -1.98
C SER A 55 -1.84 -7.60 -1.77
N LEU A 56 -2.01 -6.28 -1.84
CA LEU A 56 -0.97 -5.31 -1.47
C LEU A 56 -0.61 -5.43 0.01
N ARG A 57 -1.60 -5.48 0.91
CA ARG A 57 -1.36 -5.61 2.35
C ARG A 57 -0.53 -6.86 2.67
N ALA A 58 -0.80 -7.99 2.02
CA ALA A 58 0.00 -9.21 2.14
C ALA A 58 1.46 -8.99 1.69
N ALA A 59 1.69 -8.34 0.55
CA ALA A 59 3.04 -8.01 0.09
C ALA A 59 3.79 -7.08 1.08
N LEU A 60 3.09 -6.07 1.60
CA LEU A 60 3.65 -5.12 2.57
C LEU A 60 3.94 -5.75 3.94
N LEU A 61 3.17 -6.77 4.36
CA LEU A 61 3.50 -7.59 5.53
C LEU A 61 4.76 -8.41 5.29
N ALA A 62 4.91 -8.99 4.09
CA ALA A 62 6.12 -9.72 3.71
C ALA A 62 7.36 -8.81 3.69
N HIS A 63 7.24 -7.54 3.30
CA HIS A 63 8.33 -6.54 3.39
C HIS A 63 8.80 -6.30 4.83
N ALA A 64 7.92 -6.51 5.81
CA ALA A 64 8.24 -6.45 7.24
C ALA A 64 8.68 -7.81 7.82
N GLY A 65 8.68 -8.89 7.03
CA GLY A 65 9.01 -10.24 7.48
C GLY A 65 7.86 -10.96 8.20
N HIS A 66 6.62 -10.57 7.91
CA HIS A 66 5.42 -11.15 8.50
C HIS A 66 4.61 -11.94 7.46
N PRO A 67 3.94 -13.04 7.87
CA PRO A 67 3.05 -13.78 6.98
C PRO A 67 1.83 -12.92 6.61
N PRO A 68 1.11 -13.26 5.52
CA PRO A 68 -0.16 -12.63 5.23
C PRO A 68 -1.17 -12.88 6.34
N HIS A 69 -2.05 -11.91 6.59
CA HIS A 69 -3.07 -12.01 7.63
C HIS A 69 -4.30 -12.83 7.22
N ARG A 70 -4.41 -13.19 5.94
CA ARG A 70 -5.47 -13.99 5.32
C ARG A 70 -4.98 -14.55 3.98
N GLU A 71 -5.69 -15.50 3.42
CA GLU A 71 -5.49 -15.90 2.02
C GLU A 71 -5.93 -14.76 1.08
N VAL A 72 -5.15 -14.56 0.02
CA VAL A 72 -5.32 -13.51 -0.98
C VAL A 72 -4.96 -14.04 -2.35
N THR A 73 -5.56 -13.46 -3.39
CA THR A 73 -5.08 -13.59 -4.76
C THR A 73 -3.64 -13.05 -4.83
N PRO A 74 -2.66 -13.75 -5.43
CA PRO A 74 -1.31 -13.25 -5.55
C PRO A 74 -1.27 -11.90 -6.28
N LEU A 75 -0.54 -10.93 -5.73
CA LEU A 75 -0.47 -9.57 -6.31
C LEU A 75 -0.01 -9.59 -7.78
N THR A 76 0.89 -10.51 -8.14
CA THR A 76 1.34 -10.71 -9.52
C THR A 76 0.20 -11.03 -10.49
N GLU A 77 -0.81 -11.81 -10.08
CA GLU A 77 -1.95 -12.12 -10.92
C GLU A 77 -2.78 -10.88 -11.22
N LEU A 78 -3.01 -10.03 -10.21
CA LEU A 78 -3.76 -8.79 -10.36
C LEU A 78 -3.00 -7.78 -11.23
N LEU A 79 -1.69 -7.61 -10.99
CA LEU A 79 -0.87 -6.65 -11.74
C LEU A 79 -0.55 -7.13 -13.18
N SER A 80 -0.61 -8.43 -13.46
CA SER A 80 -0.42 -8.95 -14.82
C SER A 80 -1.46 -8.43 -15.83
N ARG A 81 -2.60 -7.94 -15.34
CA ARG A 81 -3.69 -7.37 -16.13
C ARG A 81 -3.54 -5.86 -16.37
N ALA A 82 -2.43 -5.27 -15.94
CA ALA A 82 -2.14 -3.84 -16.02
C ALA A 82 -0.86 -3.58 -16.84
N PRO A 83 -0.90 -3.74 -18.18
CA PRO A 83 0.27 -3.51 -19.01
C PRO A 83 0.75 -2.06 -18.95
N LEU A 84 2.08 -1.89 -18.96
CA LEU A 84 2.75 -0.59 -18.97
C LEU A 84 3.42 -0.37 -20.32
N HIS A 85 3.42 0.88 -20.78
CA HIS A 85 4.11 1.33 -21.98
C HIS A 85 5.33 2.16 -21.61
N LEU A 86 6.45 1.83 -22.23
CA LEU A 86 7.66 2.63 -22.21
C LEU A 86 7.67 3.50 -23.46
N THR A 87 7.72 4.81 -23.29
CA THR A 87 7.90 5.78 -24.38
C THR A 87 9.22 6.50 -24.23
N ILE A 88 9.85 6.80 -25.36
CA ILE A 88 11.05 7.64 -25.44
C ILE A 88 10.66 8.91 -26.18
N ASP A 89 10.88 10.05 -25.56
CA ASP A 89 10.67 11.35 -26.18
C ASP A 89 11.73 11.54 -27.30
N PRO A 90 11.32 11.83 -28.55
CA PRO A 90 12.26 11.94 -29.66
C PRO A 90 13.10 13.24 -29.63
N ASP A 91 12.66 14.27 -28.90
CA ASP A 91 13.31 15.58 -28.88
C ASP A 91 14.44 15.63 -27.83
N ASP A 92 14.24 15.04 -26.65
CA ASP A 92 15.22 15.04 -25.56
C ASP A 92 15.73 13.65 -25.13
N GLY A 93 15.15 12.58 -25.66
CA GLY A 93 15.53 11.19 -25.35
C GLY A 93 15.07 10.71 -23.98
N SER A 94 14.25 11.49 -23.26
CA SER A 94 13.73 11.10 -21.95
C SER A 94 12.79 9.90 -22.04
N ALA A 95 12.84 9.04 -21.03
CA ALA A 95 12.02 7.84 -20.96
C ALA A 95 10.89 8.02 -19.94
N THR A 96 9.66 7.66 -20.32
CA THR A 96 8.52 7.63 -19.39
C THR A 96 7.84 6.27 -19.38
N LEU A 97 7.43 5.84 -18.19
CA LEU A 97 6.64 4.63 -18.00
C LEU A 97 5.21 5.04 -17.67
N THR A 98 4.25 4.59 -18.48
CA THR A 98 2.83 4.93 -18.30
C THR A 98 1.96 3.68 -18.37
N PRO A 99 0.80 3.65 -17.69
CA PRO A 99 -0.15 2.57 -17.88
C PRO A 99 -0.79 2.64 -19.27
N ALA A 100 -1.04 1.49 -19.90
CA ALA A 100 -1.75 1.44 -21.19
C ALA A 100 -3.17 2.01 -21.11
N ASP A 101 -3.83 1.79 -19.97
CA ASP A 101 -5.06 2.48 -19.56
C ASP A 101 -4.91 2.89 -18.10
N ALA A 102 -4.94 4.21 -17.84
CA ALA A 102 -4.84 4.77 -16.50
C ALA A 102 -6.15 4.64 -15.69
N ARG A 103 -7.23 4.12 -16.30
CA ARG A 103 -8.53 4.08 -15.62
C ARG A 103 -8.61 3.11 -14.46
N PRO A 104 -8.27 1.82 -14.65
CA PRO A 104 -8.25 0.87 -13.56
C PRO A 104 -7.26 1.31 -12.48
N LEU A 105 -7.67 1.23 -11.21
CA LEU A 105 -6.78 1.50 -10.08
C LEU A 105 -5.54 0.60 -10.10
N ALA A 106 -5.70 -0.66 -10.52
CA ALA A 106 -4.61 -1.61 -10.68
C ALA A 106 -3.51 -1.10 -11.63
N SER A 107 -3.86 -0.38 -12.71
CA SER A 107 -2.88 0.18 -13.64
C SER A 107 -2.04 1.29 -13.04
N ARG A 108 -2.67 2.19 -12.29
CA ARG A 108 -1.96 3.24 -11.55
C ARG A 108 -1.07 2.67 -10.45
N ILE A 109 -1.55 1.65 -9.74
CA ILE A 109 -0.76 0.91 -8.76
C ILE A 109 0.41 0.18 -9.42
N ALA A 110 0.21 -0.50 -10.56
CA ALA A 110 1.29 -1.18 -11.28
C ALA A 110 2.41 -0.21 -11.70
N THR A 111 2.03 0.98 -12.17
CA THR A 111 2.98 2.05 -12.49
C THR A 111 3.77 2.48 -11.25
N ALA A 112 3.09 2.76 -10.14
CA ALA A 112 3.74 3.14 -8.88
C ALA A 112 4.68 2.05 -8.33
N VAL A 113 4.30 0.78 -8.45
CA VAL A 113 5.14 -0.37 -8.07
C VAL A 113 6.38 -0.44 -8.97
N ALA A 114 6.22 -0.28 -10.28
CA ALA A 114 7.34 -0.31 -11.21
C ALA A 114 8.33 0.85 -10.98
N GLU A 115 7.84 2.07 -10.81
CA GLU A 115 8.68 3.24 -10.50
C GLU A 115 9.43 3.06 -9.17
N SER A 116 8.75 2.60 -8.13
CA SER A 116 9.38 2.37 -6.81
C SER A 116 10.35 1.20 -6.81
N LEU A 117 10.13 0.18 -7.66
CA LEU A 117 11.08 -0.91 -7.88
C LEU A 117 12.39 -0.37 -8.47
N VAL A 118 12.31 0.43 -9.54
CA VAL A 118 13.48 1.05 -10.17
C VAL A 118 14.19 2.01 -9.22
N ALA A 119 13.43 2.77 -8.42
CA ALA A 119 13.97 3.68 -7.42
C ALA A 119 14.54 2.98 -6.17
N GLY A 120 14.37 1.65 -6.02
CA GLY A 120 14.79 0.90 -4.84
C GLY A 120 14.03 1.25 -3.56
N THR A 121 12.83 1.81 -3.68
CA THR A 121 11.98 2.26 -2.55
C THR A 121 10.82 1.33 -2.26
N TRP A 122 10.50 0.37 -3.13
CA TRP A 122 9.39 -0.57 -2.97
C TRP A 122 9.38 -1.28 -1.61
N GLN A 123 10.51 -1.87 -1.21
CA GLN A 123 10.63 -2.63 0.05
C GLN A 123 10.58 -1.75 1.31
N ARG A 124 10.61 -0.42 1.16
CA ARG A 124 10.42 0.50 2.29
C ARG A 124 8.94 0.74 2.60
N LEU A 125 8.01 0.51 1.68
CA LEU A 125 6.59 0.49 2.02
C LEU A 125 6.29 -0.80 2.78
N LYS A 126 5.65 -0.72 3.94
CA LYS A 126 5.42 -1.87 4.83
C LYS A 126 4.05 -1.79 5.48
N ALA A 127 3.55 -2.91 5.98
CA ALA A 127 2.36 -2.95 6.81
C ALA A 127 2.72 -3.09 8.29
N CYS A 128 1.94 -2.45 9.16
CA CYS A 128 2.11 -2.50 10.63
C CYS A 128 2.05 -3.94 11.13
N GLU A 129 2.96 -4.35 12.01
CA GLU A 129 2.98 -5.71 12.57
C GLU A 129 1.82 -6.00 13.54
N ALA A 130 1.15 -4.98 14.07
CA ALA A 130 0.03 -5.21 14.98
C ALA A 130 -1.11 -5.91 14.23
N ALA A 131 -1.51 -7.09 14.74
CA ALA A 131 -2.46 -8.01 14.09
C ALA A 131 -3.85 -7.40 13.84
N ASP A 132 -4.20 -6.35 14.58
CA ASP A 132 -5.45 -5.60 14.51
C ASP A 132 -5.29 -4.27 13.74
N CYS A 133 -4.12 -3.99 13.15
CA CYS A 133 -3.86 -2.73 12.45
C CYS A 133 -3.50 -2.94 10.98
N HIS A 134 -2.36 -3.57 10.69
CA HIS A 134 -1.81 -3.75 9.35
C HIS A 134 -1.85 -2.52 8.41
N TRP A 135 -1.92 -1.29 8.95
CA TRP A 135 -1.83 -0.07 8.13
C TRP A 135 -0.50 -0.01 7.41
N ALA A 136 -0.54 0.41 6.14
CA ALA A 136 0.64 0.72 5.36
C ALA A 136 1.36 1.95 5.94
N TYR A 137 2.68 1.95 5.85
CA TYR A 137 3.55 3.07 6.16
C TYR A 137 4.85 2.96 5.38
N TYR A 138 5.45 4.10 5.05
CA TYR A 138 6.80 4.13 4.49
C TYR A 138 7.88 4.16 5.59
N ASP A 139 8.79 3.18 5.58
CA ASP A 139 9.88 3.01 6.52
C ASP A 139 11.04 3.95 6.22
N ARG A 140 11.04 5.09 6.92
CA ARG A 140 12.12 6.09 6.88
C ARG A 140 13.24 5.82 7.87
N SER A 141 13.21 4.70 8.61
CA SER A 141 14.32 4.39 9.49
C SER A 141 15.59 4.13 8.67
N PRO A 142 16.77 4.57 9.14
CA PRO A 142 18.02 4.37 8.42
C PRO A 142 18.27 2.89 8.08
N ALA A 143 18.00 2.01 9.04
CA ALA A 143 18.20 0.57 8.89
C ALA A 143 17.06 -0.16 8.14
N GLY A 144 15.96 0.51 7.81
CA GLY A 144 14.79 -0.14 7.20
C GLY A 144 14.20 -1.25 8.07
N ARG A 145 14.15 -1.04 9.39
CA ARG A 145 13.66 -2.02 10.39
C ARG A 145 12.45 -1.52 11.18
N GLY A 146 11.74 -0.52 10.67
CA GLY A 146 10.47 -0.09 11.25
C GLY A 146 9.46 -1.23 11.23
N ARG A 147 8.71 -1.40 12.33
CA ARG A 147 7.71 -2.49 12.53
C ARG A 147 6.28 -1.98 12.74
N TRP A 148 6.12 -0.71 13.10
CA TRP A 148 4.83 -0.14 13.52
C TRP A 148 4.52 1.08 12.67
N CYS A 149 3.29 1.26 12.18
CA CYS A 149 2.86 2.47 11.47
C CYS A 149 2.99 3.74 12.33
N SER A 150 2.76 3.60 13.65
CA SER A 150 2.99 4.64 14.65
C SER A 150 3.66 4.04 15.89
N MET A 151 4.81 4.61 16.28
CA MET A 151 5.50 4.20 17.50
C MET A 151 4.70 4.58 18.76
N GLN A 152 3.98 5.70 18.71
CA GLN A 152 3.19 6.20 19.85
C GLN A 152 1.91 5.40 20.07
N VAL A 153 1.31 4.85 19.01
CA VAL A 153 0.07 4.07 19.11
C VAL A 153 0.38 2.58 19.09
N CYS A 154 0.73 2.01 17.93
CA CYS A 154 0.96 0.57 17.78
C CYS A 154 2.19 0.10 18.55
N GLY A 155 3.29 0.87 18.54
CA GLY A 155 4.49 0.55 19.31
C GLY A 155 4.23 0.53 20.83
N ALA A 156 3.46 1.50 21.34
CA ALA A 156 3.07 1.55 22.75
C ALA A 156 2.12 0.40 23.13
N ARG A 157 1.10 0.11 22.31
CA ARG A 157 0.19 -1.04 22.47
C ARG A 157 0.97 -2.35 22.56
N ALA A 158 1.92 -2.58 21.66
CA ALA A 158 2.77 -3.76 21.66
C ALA A 158 3.61 -3.89 22.94
N LYS A 159 4.21 -2.77 23.40
CA LYS A 159 4.95 -2.73 24.68
C LYS A 159 4.06 -3.10 25.87
N MET A 160 2.85 -2.54 25.94
CA MET A 160 1.91 -2.81 27.03
C MET A 160 1.42 -4.26 27.04
N ARG A 161 1.14 -4.85 25.87
CA ARG A 161 0.78 -6.29 25.77
C ARG A 161 1.91 -7.18 26.30
N ARG A 162 3.17 -6.90 25.95
CA ARG A 162 4.34 -7.64 26.47
C ARG A 162 4.54 -7.49 27.98
N TYR A 163 4.27 -6.31 28.53
CA TYR A 163 4.36 -6.08 29.98
C TYR A 163 3.30 -6.88 30.74
N ARG A 164 2.06 -6.92 30.24
CA ARG A 164 0.94 -7.67 30.87
C ARG A 164 1.05 -9.20 30.75
N ALA A 165 1.84 -9.68 29.80
CA ALA A 165 2.06 -11.11 29.59
C ALA A 165 3.23 -11.67 30.44
N LYS A 166 3.89 -10.81 31.23
CA LYS A 166 4.88 -11.18 32.25
C LYS A 166 4.22 -11.22 33.61
#